data_AF-A0A1M5RS22-F1
#
_entry.id   AF-A0A1M5RS22-F1
#
_cell.length_a   1.000
_cell.length_b   1.000
_cell.length_c   1.000
_cell.angle_alpha   90.00
_cell.angle_beta   90.00
_cell.angle_gamma   90.00
#
_symmetry.space_group_name_H-M   'P 1'
#
loop_
_entity.id
_entity.type
_entity.pdbx_description
1 polymer ?
#
loop_
_entity_poly.entity_id
_entity_poly.type
_entity_poly.pdbx_seq_one_letter_code
_entity_poly.pdbx_strand_id
1 'polypeptide(L)'
;MSAPVTGAVDADRVAAALAAVPGVAGLTAGPAGAGTYLPGRRVDGVVLTAVPGGRPDRVTVHVVAAAGTAVREVAAAVREAVAAVAPGSPVDVVVEDVVVEDVAEPVPVPPAPGGGRP
;
A
#
# COMPACT_ATOMS: atom_id res chain seq x y z
N MET A 1 -0.19 10.32 -31.08
CA MET A 1 -1.16 9.31 -31.51
C MET A 1 -1.50 8.47 -30.30
N SER A 2 -2.69 8.65 -29.71
CA SER A 2 -3.11 7.92 -28.51
C SER A 2 -3.78 6.62 -28.96
N ALA A 3 -3.22 5.48 -28.58
CA ALA A 3 -3.87 4.18 -28.72
C ALA A 3 -5.04 4.08 -27.72
N PRO A 4 -6.06 3.25 -28.00
CA PRO A 4 -7.22 3.17 -27.12
C PRO A 4 -6.82 2.40 -25.85
N VAL A 5 -6.95 3.02 -24.66
CA VAL A 5 -6.97 2.27 -23.39
C VAL A 5 -8.39 1.74 -23.22
N THR A 6 -8.68 0.62 -23.88
CA THR A 6 -9.97 -0.06 -23.76
C THR A 6 -9.86 -1.07 -22.63
N GLY A 7 -10.36 -0.72 -21.44
CA GLY A 7 -10.75 -1.69 -20.40
C GLY A 7 -9.66 -2.28 -19.49
N ALA A 8 -8.38 -1.91 -19.65
CA ALA A 8 -7.31 -2.39 -18.77
C ALA A 8 -7.22 -1.54 -17.50
N VAL A 9 -6.94 -2.19 -16.36
CA VAL A 9 -6.71 -1.51 -15.08
C VAL A 9 -5.50 -0.58 -15.19
N ASP A 10 -5.61 0.65 -14.67
CA ASP A 10 -4.53 1.62 -14.66
C ASP A 10 -3.70 1.50 -13.37
N ALA A 11 -2.43 1.10 -13.51
CA ALA A 11 -1.53 0.89 -12.38
C ALA A 11 -1.26 2.17 -11.58
N ASP A 12 -1.18 3.35 -12.23
CA ASP A 12 -0.96 4.62 -11.52
C ASP A 12 -2.18 5.01 -10.69
N ARG A 13 -3.36 4.77 -11.25
CA ARG A 13 -4.62 5.05 -10.55
C ARG A 13 -4.78 4.15 -9.34
N VAL A 14 -4.40 2.87 -9.45
CA VAL A 14 -4.34 1.95 -8.31
C VAL A 14 -3.32 2.46 -7.28
N ALA A 15 -2.10 2.78 -7.69
CA ALA A 15 -1.06 3.26 -6.77
C ALA A 15 -1.48 4.53 -6.02
N ALA A 16 -2.09 5.49 -6.71
CA ALA A 16 -2.60 6.72 -6.12
C ALA A 16 -3.74 6.45 -5.12
N ALA A 17 -4.64 5.51 -5.41
CA ALA A 17 -5.69 5.12 -4.49
C ALA A 17 -5.13 4.49 -3.21
N LEU A 18 -4.10 3.64 -3.32
CA LEU A 18 -3.44 2.99 -2.18
C LEU A 18 -2.71 3.99 -1.28
N ALA A 19 -2.04 4.98 -1.88
CA ALA A 19 -1.35 6.03 -1.13
C ALA A 19 -2.31 6.90 -0.28
N ALA A 20 -3.61 6.90 -0.60
CA ALA A 20 -4.64 7.61 0.16
C ALA A 20 -5.26 6.77 1.29
N VAL A 21 -4.90 5.49 1.43
CA VAL A 21 -5.49 4.59 2.44
C VAL A 21 -4.80 4.80 3.79
N PRO A 22 -5.53 5.22 4.85
CA PRO A 22 -4.99 5.24 6.19
C PRO A 22 -4.47 3.85 6.61
N GLY A 23 -3.24 3.80 7.11
CA GLY A 23 -2.58 2.55 7.50
C GLY A 23 -1.71 1.92 6.39
N VAL A 24 -1.67 2.47 5.18
CA VAL A 24 -0.65 2.13 4.17
C VAL A 24 0.49 3.15 4.27
N ALA A 25 1.66 2.71 4.68
CA ALA A 25 2.86 3.53 4.78
C ALA A 25 3.58 3.67 3.42
N GLY A 26 3.38 2.73 2.51
CA GLY A 26 3.96 2.79 1.18
C GLY A 26 3.69 1.56 0.32
N LEU A 27 4.09 1.65 -0.95
CA LEU A 27 4.14 0.52 -1.88
C LEU A 27 5.56 0.01 -1.99
N THR A 28 5.71 -1.31 -2.13
CA THR A 28 7.02 -1.94 -2.22
C THR A 28 7.02 -3.01 -3.29
N ALA A 29 8.16 -3.14 -3.97
CA ALA A 29 8.36 -4.26 -4.88
C ALA A 29 8.59 -5.59 -4.16
N GLY A 30 8.89 -5.53 -2.86
CA GLY A 30 9.32 -6.69 -2.09
C GLY A 30 10.54 -7.40 -2.70
N PRO A 31 10.91 -8.57 -2.17
CA PRO A 31 12.07 -9.33 -2.64
C PRO A 31 11.91 -9.89 -4.07
N ALA A 32 10.66 -10.13 -4.50
CA ALA A 32 10.36 -10.69 -5.82
C ALA A 32 10.29 -9.63 -6.94
N GLY A 33 10.41 -8.34 -6.62
CA GLY A 33 10.42 -7.26 -7.62
C GLY A 33 9.03 -6.96 -8.22
N ALA A 34 7.98 -7.09 -7.42
CA ALA A 34 6.59 -6.81 -7.77
C ALA A 34 6.41 -5.38 -8.31
N GLY A 35 5.78 -5.26 -9.46
CA GLY A 35 5.47 -3.98 -10.07
C GLY A 35 4.98 -4.12 -11.50
N THR A 36 4.36 -3.05 -11.99
CA THR A 36 3.88 -2.94 -13.37
C THR A 36 4.88 -2.11 -14.16
N TYR A 37 5.47 -2.72 -15.18
CA TYR A 37 6.44 -2.07 -16.06
C TYR A 37 5.72 -1.35 -17.20
N LEU A 38 5.92 -0.04 -17.26
CA LEU A 38 5.36 0.85 -18.27
C LEU A 38 6.49 1.35 -19.18
N PRO A 39 6.19 1.97 -20.34
CA PRO A 39 7.22 2.56 -21.18
C PRO A 39 8.07 3.59 -20.42
N GLY A 40 9.34 3.27 -20.20
CA GLY A 40 10.32 4.14 -19.55
C GLY A 40 10.22 4.27 -18.03
N ARG A 41 9.29 3.57 -17.36
CA ARG A 41 9.16 3.62 -15.89
C ARG A 41 8.47 2.38 -15.33
N ARG A 42 8.45 2.23 -14.00
CA ARG A 42 7.72 1.17 -13.30
C ARG A 42 6.85 1.76 -12.20
N VAL A 43 5.73 1.11 -11.92
CA VAL A 43 4.91 1.32 -10.72
C VAL A 43 5.17 0.15 -9.76
N ASP A 44 5.83 0.44 -8.65
CA ASP A 44 6.19 -0.57 -7.65
C ASP A 44 4.97 -1.04 -6.87
N GLY A 45 4.99 -2.32 -6.50
CA GLY A 45 3.97 -2.91 -5.64
C GLY A 45 2.58 -3.04 -6.24
N VAL A 46 2.38 -2.71 -7.52
CA VAL A 46 1.12 -3.00 -8.25
C VAL A 46 1.42 -3.97 -9.37
N VAL A 47 0.77 -5.13 -9.37
CA VAL A 47 0.91 -6.15 -10.41
C VAL A 47 -0.44 -6.40 -11.05
N LEU A 48 -0.51 -6.21 -12.37
CA LEU A 48 -1.70 -6.46 -13.16
C LEU A 48 -1.50 -7.75 -13.95
N THR A 49 -2.34 -8.75 -13.70
CA THR A 49 -2.28 -10.04 -14.39
C THR A 49 -3.52 -10.25 -15.22
N ALA A 50 -3.36 -10.36 -16.53
CA ALA A 50 -4.46 -10.63 -17.44
C ALA A 50 -5.11 -11.99 -17.11
N VAL A 51 -6.43 -11.98 -17.00
CA VAL A 51 -7.21 -13.20 -16.71
C VAL A 51 -7.86 -13.70 -18.01
N PRO A 52 -7.67 -14.97 -18.40
CA PRO A 52 -8.30 -15.51 -19.60
C PRO A 52 -9.84 -15.41 -19.55
N GLY A 53 -10.46 -15.33 -20.73
CA GLY A 53 -11.91 -15.37 -20.86
C GLY A 53 -12.63 -14.03 -20.69
N GLY A 54 -11.95 -12.91 -20.98
CA GLY A 54 -12.58 -11.58 -21.01
C GLY A 54 -12.96 -11.04 -19.63
N ARG A 55 -12.35 -11.58 -18.57
CA ARG A 55 -12.54 -11.09 -17.20
C ARG A 55 -11.64 -9.88 -16.94
N PRO A 56 -11.99 -9.03 -15.96
CA PRO A 56 -11.10 -7.99 -15.49
C PRO A 56 -9.77 -8.57 -15.01
N ASP A 57 -8.70 -7.79 -15.15
CA ASP A 57 -7.36 -8.17 -14.70
C ASP A 57 -7.35 -8.43 -13.19
N ARG A 58 -6.53 -9.39 -12.75
CA ARG A 58 -6.25 -9.56 -11.32
C ARG A 58 -5.27 -8.49 -10.89
N VAL A 59 -5.60 -7.81 -9.80
CA VAL A 59 -4.77 -6.77 -9.19
C VAL A 59 -4.14 -7.35 -7.94
N THR A 60 -2.82 -7.56 -7.96
CA THR A 60 -2.05 -7.92 -6.77
C THR A 60 -1.29 -6.71 -6.28
N VAL A 61 -1.44 -6.36 -5.01
CA VAL A 61 -0.80 -5.18 -4.41
C VAL A 61 0.13 -5.60 -3.27
N HIS A 62 1.32 -5.02 -3.26
CA HIS A 62 2.34 -5.23 -2.23
C HIS A 62 2.56 -3.92 -1.49
N VAL A 63 2.18 -3.92 -0.22
CA VAL A 63 2.15 -2.71 0.62
C VAL A 63 3.00 -2.90 1.87
N VAL A 64 3.46 -1.78 2.40
CA VAL A 64 3.98 -1.66 3.76
C VAL A 64 2.87 -1.05 4.61
N ALA A 65 2.50 -1.70 5.71
CA ALA A 65 1.49 -1.17 6.62
C ALA A 65 2.12 -0.28 7.69
N ALA A 66 1.38 0.71 8.17
CA ALA A 66 1.73 1.46 9.36
C ALA A 66 1.30 0.70 10.63
N ALA A 67 2.12 0.72 11.67
CA ALA A 67 1.78 0.19 12.98
C ALA A 67 0.57 0.94 13.59
N GLY A 68 -0.22 0.24 14.41
CA GLY A 68 -1.39 0.82 15.09
C GLY A 68 -2.73 0.51 14.43
N THR A 69 -2.75 -0.06 13.22
CA THR A 69 -3.96 -0.64 12.61
C THR A 69 -3.74 -2.14 12.37
N ALA A 70 -4.77 -2.96 12.58
CA ALA A 70 -4.64 -4.39 12.35
C ALA A 70 -4.41 -4.67 10.86
N VAL A 71 -3.45 -5.54 10.53
CA VAL A 71 -3.11 -5.90 9.14
C VAL A 71 -4.34 -6.32 8.32
N ARG A 72 -5.30 -7.01 8.95
CA ARG A 72 -6.55 -7.41 8.30
C ARG A 72 -7.44 -6.23 7.92
N GLU A 73 -7.47 -5.18 8.74
CA GLU A 73 -8.24 -3.96 8.50
C GLU A 73 -7.59 -3.15 7.38
N VAL A 74 -6.26 -3.00 7.40
CA VAL A 74 -5.51 -2.39 6.29
C VAL A 74 -5.79 -3.14 4.98
N ALA A 75 -5.72 -4.47 4.99
CA ALA A 75 -6.00 -5.27 3.81
C ALA A 75 -7.44 -5.13 3.31
N ALA A 76 -8.42 -4.95 4.21
CA ALA A 76 -9.80 -4.68 3.83
C ALA A 76 -9.95 -3.29 3.20
N ALA A 77 -9.39 -2.25 3.83
CA ALA A 77 -9.41 -0.89 3.30
C ALA A 77 -8.73 -0.78 1.93
N VAL A 78 -7.61 -1.46 1.75
CA VAL A 78 -6.91 -1.60 0.46
C VAL A 78 -7.83 -2.22 -0.60
N ARG A 79 -8.52 -3.33 -0.28
CA ARG A 79 -9.44 -3.96 -1.24
C ARG A 79 -10.57 -3.02 -1.68
N GLU A 80 -11.16 -2.29 -0.74
CA GLU A 80 -12.20 -1.29 -1.04
C GLU A 80 -11.66 -0.16 -1.93
N ALA A 81 -10.48 0.38 -1.60
CA ALA A 81 -9.85 1.44 -2.38
C ALA A 81 -9.53 1.01 -3.83
N VAL A 82 -9.01 -0.22 -4.01
CA VAL A 82 -8.74 -0.78 -5.33
C VAL A 82 -10.04 -1.05 -6.10
N ALA A 83 -11.06 -1.60 -5.45
CA ALA A 83 -12.36 -1.88 -6.07
C ALA A 83 -13.03 -0.61 -6.63
N ALA A 84 -12.82 0.54 -5.99
CA ALA A 84 -13.35 1.82 -6.46
C ALA A 84 -12.72 2.30 -7.78
N VAL A 85 -11.47 1.93 -8.06
CA VAL A 85 -10.74 2.36 -9.27
C VAL A 85 -10.57 1.26 -10.31
N ALA A 86 -10.74 -0.01 -9.92
CA ALA A 86 -10.67 -1.19 -10.77
C ALA A 86 -11.89 -2.12 -10.53
N PRO A 87 -13.12 -1.69 -10.88
CA PRO A 87 -14.34 -2.41 -10.54
C PRO A 87 -14.37 -3.82 -11.13
N GLY A 88 -14.79 -4.80 -10.33
CA GLY A 88 -14.90 -6.20 -10.74
C GLY A 88 -13.57 -6.96 -10.84
N SER A 89 -12.44 -6.30 -10.61
CA SER A 89 -11.12 -6.93 -10.58
C SER A 89 -10.93 -7.71 -9.28
N PRO A 90 -10.49 -8.99 -9.31
CA PRO A 90 -10.10 -9.69 -8.10
C PRO A 90 -8.82 -9.06 -7.52
N VAL A 91 -8.84 -8.78 -6.22
CA VAL A 91 -7.75 -8.08 -5.53
C VAL A 91 -7.08 -8.99 -4.51
N ASP A 92 -5.78 -9.23 -4.69
CA ASP A 92 -4.93 -9.89 -3.72
C ASP A 92 -4.04 -8.86 -3.02
N VAL A 93 -3.99 -8.90 -1.69
CA VAL A 93 -3.21 -7.95 -0.88
C VAL A 93 -2.11 -8.70 -0.16
N VAL A 94 -0.87 -8.28 -0.42
CA VAL A 94 0.33 -8.75 0.25
C VAL A 94 0.85 -7.61 1.11
N VAL A 95 0.91 -7.84 2.42
CA VAL A 95 1.56 -6.92 3.36
C VAL A 95 2.96 -7.47 3.59
N GLU A 96 3.95 -6.79 3.03
CA GLU A 96 5.34 -7.23 3.03
C GLU A 96 6.05 -6.84 4.34
N ASP A 97 5.67 -5.70 4.92
CA ASP A 97 6.29 -5.18 6.14
C ASP A 97 5.30 -4.31 6.94
N VAL A 98 5.62 -4.09 8.22
CA VAL A 98 4.92 -3.17 9.12
C VAL A 98 5.92 -2.23 9.75
N VAL A 99 5.80 -0.94 9.45
CA VAL A 99 6.68 0.09 10.01
C VAL A 99 6.03 0.78 11.19
N VAL A 100 6.80 0.97 12.26
CA VAL A 100 6.42 1.85 13.35
C VAL A 100 6.80 3.26 12.90
N GLU A 101 5.83 4.17 12.76
CA GLU A 101 6.20 5.58 12.64
C GLU A 101 6.93 5.96 13.93
N ASP A 102 8.15 6.48 13.79
CA ASP A 102 8.98 6.85 14.93
C ASP A 102 8.25 7.93 15.72
N VAL A 103 7.61 7.54 16.81
CA VAL A 103 7.06 8.48 17.77
C VAL A 103 8.29 9.12 18.40
N ALA A 104 8.63 10.34 17.99
CA ALA A 104 9.76 11.10 18.52
C ALA A 104 9.92 10.80 20.02
N GLU A 105 11.08 10.25 20.40
CA GLU A 105 11.26 9.69 21.74
C GLU A 105 10.76 10.65 22.84
N PRO A 106 10.12 10.13 23.91
CA PRO A 106 9.72 10.98 25.02
C PRO A 106 10.96 11.67 25.57
N VAL A 107 11.01 13.00 25.45
CA VAL A 107 12.07 13.85 26.02
C VAL A 107 12.26 13.41 27.48
N PRO A 108 13.48 13.03 27.89
CA PRO A 108 13.71 12.56 29.25
C PRO A 108 13.32 13.68 30.23
N VAL A 109 12.32 13.39 31.06
CA VAL A 109 11.94 14.29 32.17
C VAL A 109 13.14 14.33 33.12
N PRO A 110 13.78 15.50 33.35
CA PRO A 110 14.89 15.58 34.27
C PRO A 110 14.44 15.08 35.65
N PRO A 111 15.30 14.33 36.38
CA PRO A 111 14.93 13.79 37.68
C PRO A 111 14.48 14.95 38.58
N ALA A 112 13.32 14.77 39.22
CA ALA A 112 12.81 15.75 40.17
C ALA A 112 13.91 16.08 41.18
N PRO A 113 14.17 17.36 41.51
CA PRO A 113 15.18 17.71 42.48
C PRO A 113 14.87 16.96 43.78
N GLY A 114 15.83 16.13 44.19
CA GLY A 114 15.69 15.29 45.38
C GLY A 114 15.36 16.16 46.57
N GLY A 115 14.12 16.03 47.07
CA GLY A 115 13.66 16.68 48.29
C GLY A 115 14.40 16.07 49.47
N GLY A 116 15.59 16.62 49.76
CA GLY A 116 16.36 16.26 50.94
C GLY A 116 15.58 16.60 52.20
N ARG A 117 15.31 15.57 53.00
CA ARG A 117 15.08 15.62 54.46
C ARG A 117 15.74 14.37 55.05
N PRO A 118 16.24 14.37 56.30
CA PRO A 118 15.98 15.32 57.40
C PRO A 118 17.07 16.36 57.66
#